data_AF-A0A0D5ZF48-F1
#
_entry.id   AF-A0A0D5ZF48-F1
#
_cell.length_a   1.000
_cell.length_b   1.000
_cell.length_c   1.000
_cell.angle_alpha   90.00
_cell.angle_beta   90.00
_cell.angle_gamma   90.00
#
_symmetry.space_group_name_H-M   'P 1'
#
loop_
_entity.id
_entity.type
_entity.pdbx_description
1 polymer ?
#
loop_
_entity_poly.entity_id
_entity_poly.type
_entity_poly.pdbx_seq_one_letter_code
_entity_poly.pdbx_strand_id
1 'polypeptide(L)'
;MNGRSESSVRKFLIDHNSIFVLVISILIGVLITYLAYDILQTLDIIFLLPIVSFAVMHFLKLKGIKQRLLAGLIIFLVVGIVSAGLTSATYYKEDHPISYSLSNGAQATLKVSPFGGNNQNYNFSLYLTDWPSSSAFSTSLNVSASPTSSVLYNFDKLSYVPMGNGTILVYKNINDLSQGIYSFNFNIANGTSSPIIVGSTGPVNAGSSSLFAFILPGFVILYLIPMEIILLAIVFLARSFDRTRSFRRPPPPEHGDSKQQ
;
A
#
# COMPACT_ATOMS: atom_id res chain seq x y z
N MET A 1 31.87 -34.30 -20.45
CA MET A 1 30.42 -34.48 -20.65
C MET A 1 29.69 -33.43 -19.83
N ASN A 2 29.22 -32.32 -20.42
CA ASN A 2 28.38 -31.32 -19.71
C ASN A 2 27.53 -30.41 -20.64
N GLY A 3 27.45 -30.68 -21.95
CA GLY A 3 26.84 -29.75 -22.92
C GLY A 3 25.42 -30.04 -23.38
N ARG A 4 24.73 -31.06 -22.84
CA ARG A 4 23.39 -31.47 -23.30
C ARG A 4 22.22 -31.03 -22.42
N SER A 5 22.42 -30.69 -21.15
CA SER A 5 21.32 -30.26 -20.26
C SER A 5 20.95 -28.79 -20.46
N GLU A 6 21.92 -27.89 -20.64
CA GLU A 6 21.67 -26.45 -20.85
C GLU A 6 20.82 -26.16 -22.10
N SER A 7 21.03 -26.90 -23.19
CA SER A 7 20.26 -26.70 -24.43
C SER A 7 18.81 -27.16 -24.27
N SER A 8 18.56 -28.20 -23.46
CA SER A 8 17.22 -28.73 -23.19
C SER A 8 16.43 -27.79 -22.26
N VAL A 9 17.05 -27.32 -21.17
CA VAL A 9 16.43 -26.38 -20.23
C VAL A 9 16.12 -25.05 -20.90
N ARG A 10 17.06 -24.49 -21.66
CA ARG A 10 16.85 -23.21 -22.37
C ARG A 10 15.74 -23.33 -23.41
N LYS A 11 15.67 -24.45 -24.13
CA LYS A 11 14.61 -24.71 -25.11
C LYS A 11 13.24 -24.80 -24.42
N PHE A 12 13.15 -25.55 -23.33
CA PHE A 12 11.92 -25.66 -22.53
C PHE A 12 11.42 -24.31 -21.99
N LEU A 13 12.34 -23.46 -21.50
CA LEU A 13 12.02 -22.11 -21.02
C LEU A 13 11.52 -21.18 -22.13
N ILE A 14 12.04 -21.32 -23.35
CA ILE A 14 11.60 -20.54 -24.51
C ILE A 14 10.23 -21.02 -24.98
N ASP A 15 10.01 -22.33 -25.00
CA ASP A 15 8.75 -22.95 -25.46
C ASP A 15 7.57 -22.59 -24.53
N HIS A 16 7.83 -22.34 -23.25
CA HIS A 16 6.82 -21.96 -22.24
C HIS A 16 7.04 -20.54 -21.68
N ASN A 17 7.69 -19.67 -22.45
CA ASN A 17 8.16 -18.37 -21.96
C ASN A 17 7.04 -17.47 -21.38
N SER A 18 5.83 -17.55 -21.90
CA SER A 18 4.68 -16.76 -21.42
C SER A 18 4.33 -17.08 -19.97
N ILE A 19 4.33 -18.35 -19.59
CA ILE A 19 4.04 -18.81 -18.22
C ILE A 19 5.19 -18.46 -17.29
N PHE A 20 6.44 -18.73 -17.72
CA PHE A 20 7.62 -18.43 -16.90
C PHE A 20 7.78 -16.94 -16.62
N VAL A 21 7.50 -16.07 -17.59
CA VAL A 21 7.49 -14.61 -17.38
C VAL A 21 6.53 -14.23 -16.26
N LEU A 22 5.30 -14.75 -16.29
CA LEU A 22 4.29 -14.44 -15.28
C LEU A 22 4.75 -14.93 -13.90
N VAL A 23 5.12 -16.20 -13.79
CA VAL A 23 5.50 -16.81 -12.49
C VAL A 23 6.70 -16.09 -11.89
N ILE A 24 7.76 -15.87 -12.66
CA ILE A 24 8.99 -15.24 -12.16
C ILE A 24 8.74 -13.78 -11.78
N SER A 25 8.00 -13.02 -12.60
CA SER A 25 7.73 -11.61 -12.30
C SER A 25 6.80 -11.45 -11.08
N ILE A 26 5.83 -12.35 -10.91
CA ILE A 26 4.96 -12.37 -9.72
C ILE A 26 5.80 -12.69 -8.48
N LEU A 27 6.64 -13.74 -8.52
CA LEU A 27 7.48 -14.11 -7.38
C LEU A 27 8.43 -12.97 -6.98
N ILE A 28 9.10 -12.34 -7.94
CA ILE A 28 9.96 -11.19 -7.66
C ILE A 28 9.13 -10.00 -7.16
N GLY A 29 7.95 -9.75 -7.73
CA GLY A 29 7.10 -8.64 -7.32
C GLY A 29 6.56 -8.76 -5.91
N VAL A 30 6.16 -9.96 -5.52
CA VAL A 30 5.76 -10.27 -4.13
C VAL A 30 6.95 -10.08 -3.19
N LEU A 31 8.14 -10.58 -3.57
CA LEU A 31 9.36 -10.40 -2.77
C LEU A 31 9.72 -8.92 -2.60
N ILE A 32 9.69 -8.12 -3.67
CA ILE A 32 9.96 -6.68 -3.62
C ILE A 32 8.97 -5.99 -2.68
N THR A 33 7.68 -6.32 -2.78
CA THR A 33 6.65 -5.71 -1.92
C THR A 33 6.87 -6.08 -0.46
N TYR A 34 7.16 -7.35 -0.18
CA TYR A 34 7.47 -7.81 1.17
C TYR A 34 8.66 -7.06 1.77
N LEU A 35 9.78 -6.97 1.03
CA LEU A 35 10.98 -6.24 1.49
C LEU A 35 10.73 -4.74 1.66
N ALA A 36 9.96 -4.14 0.75
CA ALA A 36 9.62 -2.72 0.80
C ALA A 36 8.83 -2.35 2.06
N TYR A 37 7.87 -3.21 2.43
CA TYR A 37 7.04 -3.00 3.61
C TYR A 37 7.78 -3.34 4.91
N ASP A 38 8.41 -4.52 4.99
CA ASP A 38 8.98 -5.07 6.22
C ASP A 38 10.30 -4.37 6.62
N ILE A 39 11.16 -4.05 5.64
CA ILE A 39 12.50 -3.51 5.92
C ILE A 39 12.52 -1.98 5.78
N LEU A 40 11.94 -1.46 4.70
CA LEU A 40 12.14 -0.07 4.30
C LEU A 40 10.98 0.84 4.72
N GLN A 41 9.88 0.27 5.20
CA GLN A 41 8.66 0.98 5.61
C GLN A 41 8.17 2.01 4.58
N THR A 42 8.44 1.75 3.29
CA THR A 42 8.01 2.61 2.16
C THR A 42 7.36 1.76 1.08
N LEU A 43 6.22 2.23 0.58
CA LEU A 43 5.53 1.60 -0.54
C LEU A 43 6.03 2.07 -1.91
N ASP A 44 6.89 3.10 -1.97
CA ASP A 44 7.33 3.70 -3.24
C ASP A 44 8.16 2.73 -4.10
N ILE A 45 8.77 1.72 -3.48
CA ILE A 45 9.57 0.70 -4.15
C ILE A 45 8.70 -0.18 -5.07
N ILE A 46 7.38 -0.22 -4.85
CA ILE A 46 6.46 -0.93 -5.75
C ILE A 46 6.51 -0.38 -7.19
N PHE A 47 6.95 0.87 -7.39
CA PHE A 47 7.16 1.47 -8.71
C PHE A 47 8.38 0.90 -9.46
N LEU A 48 9.21 0.07 -8.83
CA LEU A 48 10.23 -0.73 -9.53
C LEU A 48 9.63 -1.95 -10.26
N LEU A 49 8.42 -2.37 -9.87
CA LEU A 49 7.79 -3.58 -10.42
C LEU A 49 7.64 -3.55 -11.96
N PRO A 50 7.27 -2.44 -12.60
CA PRO A 50 7.23 -2.35 -14.06
C PRO A 50 8.60 -2.56 -14.72
N ILE A 51 9.67 -2.03 -14.10
CA ILE A 51 11.05 -2.13 -14.63
C ILE A 51 11.51 -3.60 -14.58
N VAL A 52 11.32 -4.26 -13.44
CA VAL A 52 11.73 -5.65 -13.24
C VAL A 52 10.91 -6.58 -14.14
N SER A 53 9.59 -6.38 -14.21
CA SER A 53 8.70 -7.15 -15.07
C SER A 53 9.10 -7.02 -16.53
N PHE A 54 9.42 -5.79 -16.98
CA PHE A 54 9.94 -5.56 -18.32
C PHE A 54 11.28 -6.29 -18.57
N ALA A 55 12.21 -6.24 -17.61
CA ALA A 55 13.47 -6.94 -17.72
C ALA A 55 13.25 -8.46 -17.90
N VAL A 56 12.41 -9.08 -17.06
CA VAL A 56 12.06 -10.51 -17.16
C VAL A 56 11.44 -10.83 -18.54
N MET A 57 10.49 -10.02 -19.01
CA MET A 57 9.90 -10.15 -20.34
C MET A 57 10.96 -10.06 -21.45
N HIS A 58 11.94 -9.17 -21.30
CA HIS A 58 13.02 -8.99 -22.27
C HIS A 58 13.96 -10.20 -22.28
N PHE A 59 14.41 -10.67 -21.11
CA PHE A 59 15.32 -11.82 -20.98
C PHE A 59 14.69 -13.12 -21.52
N LEU A 60 13.41 -13.35 -21.25
CA LEU A 60 12.66 -14.52 -21.73
C LEU A 60 12.09 -14.37 -23.16
N LYS A 61 12.49 -13.32 -23.86
CA LYS A 61 12.15 -13.05 -25.28
C LYS A 61 10.65 -12.89 -25.56
N LEU A 62 9.85 -12.48 -24.58
CA LEU A 62 8.48 -12.02 -24.84
C LEU A 62 8.56 -10.64 -25.49
N LYS A 63 8.37 -10.53 -26.81
CA LYS A 63 8.65 -9.29 -27.59
C LYS A 63 7.41 -8.56 -28.11
N GLY A 64 6.24 -9.20 -28.13
CA GLY A 64 5.01 -8.57 -28.61
C GLY A 64 4.51 -7.49 -27.65
N ILE A 65 4.20 -6.27 -28.13
CA ILE A 65 3.64 -5.20 -27.29
C ILE A 65 2.36 -5.64 -26.61
N LYS A 66 1.41 -6.20 -27.37
CA LYS A 66 0.13 -6.69 -26.83
C LYS A 66 0.35 -7.74 -25.74
N GLN A 67 1.32 -8.64 -25.94
CA GLN A 67 1.65 -9.67 -24.95
C GLN A 67 2.30 -9.09 -23.70
N ARG A 68 3.18 -8.10 -23.84
CA ARG A 68 3.84 -7.44 -22.70
C ARG A 68 2.85 -6.65 -21.84
N LEU A 69 1.94 -5.90 -22.47
CA LEU A 69 0.91 -5.15 -21.74
C LEU A 69 -0.08 -6.09 -21.05
N LEU A 70 -0.54 -7.14 -21.73
CA LEU A 70 -1.43 -8.13 -21.10
C LEU A 70 -0.74 -8.86 -19.94
N ALA A 71 0.52 -9.26 -20.13
CA ALA A 71 1.31 -9.88 -19.06
C ALA A 71 1.54 -8.91 -17.90
N GLY A 72 1.85 -7.64 -18.18
CA GLY A 72 1.99 -6.57 -17.19
C GLY A 72 0.73 -6.41 -16.35
N LEU A 73 -0.42 -6.27 -17.00
CA LEU A 73 -1.71 -6.18 -16.34
C LEU A 73 -1.96 -7.36 -15.38
N ILE A 74 -1.71 -8.60 -15.83
CA ILE A 74 -1.87 -9.79 -14.99
C ILE A 74 -0.90 -9.76 -13.81
N ILE A 75 0.38 -9.45 -14.05
CA ILE A 75 1.41 -9.39 -13.00
C ILE A 75 1.05 -8.34 -11.95
N PHE A 76 0.73 -7.12 -12.37
CA PHE A 76 0.43 -6.02 -11.44
C PHE A 76 -0.87 -6.25 -10.67
N LEU A 77 -1.87 -6.87 -11.29
CA LEU A 77 -3.10 -7.24 -10.62
C LEU A 77 -2.86 -8.31 -9.56
N VAL A 78 -2.15 -9.40 -9.90
CA VAL A 78 -1.85 -10.47 -8.94
C VAL A 78 -0.97 -9.96 -7.80
N VAL A 79 0.11 -9.24 -8.11
CA VAL A 79 0.98 -8.65 -7.09
C VAL A 79 0.20 -7.67 -6.22
N GLY A 80 -0.61 -6.78 -6.80
CA GLY A 80 -1.44 -5.83 -6.06
C GLY A 80 -2.41 -6.50 -5.08
N ILE A 81 -3.06 -7.61 -5.49
CA ILE A 81 -3.95 -8.40 -4.61
C ILE A 81 -3.15 -9.00 -3.45
N VAL A 82 -2.00 -9.62 -3.72
CA VAL A 82 -1.17 -10.23 -2.68
C VAL A 82 -0.63 -9.17 -1.71
N SER A 83 -0.16 -8.04 -2.24
CA SER A 83 0.36 -6.92 -1.46
C SER A 83 -0.72 -6.32 -0.55
N ALA A 84 -1.94 -6.09 -1.07
CA ALA A 84 -3.05 -5.63 -0.25
C ALA A 84 -3.41 -6.66 0.85
N GLY A 85 -3.32 -7.96 0.56
CA GLY A 85 -3.54 -9.03 1.53
C GLY A 85 -2.52 -9.00 2.67
N LEU A 86 -1.23 -8.89 2.35
CA LEU A 86 -0.17 -8.78 3.34
C LEU A 86 -0.31 -7.53 4.21
N THR A 87 -0.47 -6.36 3.57
CA THR A 87 -0.60 -5.08 4.28
C THR A 87 -1.83 -5.07 5.20
N SER A 88 -2.98 -5.53 4.70
CA SER A 88 -4.20 -5.58 5.53
C SER A 88 -4.09 -6.56 6.69
N ALA A 89 -3.43 -7.71 6.51
CA ALA A 89 -3.24 -8.68 7.57
C ALA A 89 -2.33 -8.17 8.70
N THR A 90 -1.26 -7.44 8.37
CA THR A 90 -0.39 -6.82 9.37
C THR A 90 -1.09 -5.64 10.04
N TYR A 91 -1.66 -4.74 9.24
CA TYR A 91 -2.38 -3.56 9.72
C TYR A 91 -3.55 -3.94 10.65
N TYR A 92 -4.22 -5.08 10.41
CA TYR A 92 -5.30 -5.55 11.27
C TYR A 92 -4.85 -5.96 12.69
N LYS A 93 -3.60 -6.39 12.87
CA LYS A 93 -3.10 -6.95 14.15
C LYS A 93 -2.46 -5.92 15.07
N GLU A 94 -1.95 -4.84 14.50
CA GLU A 94 -1.17 -3.84 15.22
C GLU A 94 -2.03 -2.63 15.59
N ASP A 95 -1.74 -2.02 16.73
CA ASP A 95 -2.36 -0.74 17.09
C ASP A 95 -1.67 0.39 16.32
N HIS A 96 -2.47 1.34 15.80
CA HIS A 96 -1.98 2.47 15.00
C HIS A 96 -2.11 3.79 15.77
N PRO A 97 -1.21 4.10 16.72
CA PRO A 97 -1.23 5.39 17.38
C PRO A 97 -0.90 6.51 16.39
N ILE A 98 -1.66 7.60 16.43
CA ILE A 98 -1.42 8.79 15.61
C ILE A 98 -1.23 9.99 16.52
N SER A 99 -0.14 10.74 16.29
CA SER A 99 0.20 11.93 17.06
C SER A 99 0.00 13.20 16.25
N TYR A 100 -0.55 14.23 16.89
CA TYR A 100 -0.80 15.56 16.35
C TYR A 100 -0.12 16.61 17.21
N SER A 101 0.54 17.58 16.59
CA SER A 101 0.96 18.80 17.26
C SER A 101 -0.18 19.81 17.28
N LEU A 102 -0.62 20.21 18.46
CA LEU A 102 -1.74 21.14 18.64
C LEU A 102 -1.26 22.60 18.58
N SER A 103 -2.18 23.51 18.25
CA SER A 103 -1.88 24.95 18.15
C SER A 103 -1.50 25.60 19.47
N ASN A 104 -1.82 24.98 20.61
CA ASN A 104 -1.43 25.41 21.95
C ASN A 104 -0.06 24.85 22.39
N GLY A 105 0.66 24.17 21.50
CA GLY A 105 1.98 23.57 21.78
C GLY A 105 1.93 22.17 22.41
N ALA A 106 0.76 21.71 22.84
CA ALA A 106 0.59 20.35 23.36
C ALA A 106 0.66 19.30 22.23
N GLN A 107 0.96 18.06 22.58
CA GLN A 107 0.86 16.93 21.64
C GLN A 107 -0.31 16.04 21.99
N ALA A 108 -1.09 15.61 20.99
CA ALA A 108 -2.20 14.69 21.13
C ALA A 108 -1.90 13.37 20.44
N THR A 109 -1.82 12.28 21.20
CA THR A 109 -1.66 10.93 20.66
C THR A 109 -2.94 10.14 20.85
N LEU A 110 -3.53 9.71 19.75
CA LEU A 110 -4.76 8.93 19.70
C LEU A 110 -4.42 7.47 19.51
N LYS A 111 -5.13 6.59 20.20
CA LYS A 111 -4.96 5.15 20.04
C LYS A 111 -6.28 4.42 20.30
N VAL A 112 -6.58 3.41 19.49
CA VAL A 112 -7.60 2.41 19.80
C VAL A 112 -6.93 1.04 19.94
N SER A 113 -7.33 0.27 20.95
CA SER A 113 -6.81 -1.08 21.19
C SER A 113 -7.92 -2.03 21.66
N PRO A 114 -8.00 -3.26 21.13
CA PRO A 114 -7.25 -3.74 19.95
C PRO A 114 -7.69 -2.98 18.69
N PHE A 115 -6.81 -2.83 17.70
CA PHE A 115 -7.22 -2.21 16.43
C PHE A 115 -8.21 -3.07 15.63
N GLY A 116 -7.93 -4.37 15.50
CA GLY A 116 -8.76 -5.32 14.77
C GLY A 116 -9.31 -6.42 15.68
N GLY A 117 -10.55 -6.83 15.43
CA GLY A 117 -11.20 -7.92 16.16
C GLY A 117 -12.65 -8.14 15.74
N ASN A 118 -13.27 -9.17 16.30
CA ASN A 118 -14.71 -9.37 16.18
C ASN A 118 -15.32 -9.37 17.58
N ASN A 119 -16.30 -8.49 17.81
CA ASN A 119 -16.99 -8.28 19.08
C ASN A 119 -16.01 -8.12 20.26
N GLN A 120 -14.98 -7.30 20.07
CA GLN A 120 -14.01 -7.00 21.11
C GLN A 120 -14.47 -5.82 21.98
N ASN A 121 -13.85 -5.71 23.16
CA ASN A 121 -13.92 -4.50 23.94
C ASN A 121 -12.83 -3.53 23.45
N TYR A 122 -13.26 -2.46 22.78
CA TYR A 122 -12.38 -1.48 22.17
C TYR A 122 -12.13 -0.32 23.14
N ASN A 123 -10.87 -0.07 23.45
CA ASN A 123 -10.46 1.06 24.27
C ASN A 123 -9.96 2.20 23.38
N PHE A 124 -10.75 3.27 23.30
CA PHE A 124 -10.39 4.50 22.62
C PHE A 124 -9.70 5.43 23.61
N SER A 125 -8.50 5.90 23.28
CA SER A 125 -7.68 6.71 24.17
C SER A 125 -7.09 7.92 23.46
N LEU A 126 -7.01 9.01 24.23
CA LEU A 126 -6.36 10.26 23.90
C LEU A 126 -5.34 10.57 25.00
N TYR A 127 -4.07 10.62 24.62
CA TYR A 127 -2.97 11.08 25.47
C TYR A 127 -2.60 12.48 25.05
N LEU A 128 -2.72 13.44 25.96
CA LEU A 128 -2.22 14.80 25.78
C LEU A 128 -0.98 14.96 26.63
N THR A 129 0.10 15.48 26.04
CA THR A 129 1.32 15.86 26.76
C THR A 129 1.54 17.36 26.65
N ASP A 130 2.17 17.94 27.67
CA ASP A 130 2.45 19.39 27.74
C ASP A 130 1.18 20.25 27.65
N TRP A 131 0.05 19.74 28.16
CA TRP A 131 -1.19 20.52 28.23
C TRP A 131 -1.03 21.68 29.22
N PRO A 132 -1.33 22.93 28.83
CA PRO A 132 -1.16 24.09 29.70
C PRO A 132 -2.03 23.98 30.97
N SER A 133 -1.46 24.24 32.13
CA SER A 133 -2.19 24.15 33.41
C SER A 133 -3.28 25.22 33.59
N SER A 134 -3.18 26.33 32.86
CA SER A 134 -4.19 27.41 32.85
C SER A 134 -5.35 27.17 31.88
N SER A 135 -5.28 26.11 31.08
CA SER A 135 -6.26 25.79 30.05
C SER A 135 -7.38 24.91 30.57
N ALA A 136 -8.63 25.40 30.53
CA ALA A 136 -9.80 24.57 30.80
C ALA A 136 -9.85 23.41 29.78
N PHE A 137 -9.84 22.18 30.28
CA PHE A 137 -9.87 20.97 29.46
C PHE A 137 -11.27 20.34 29.49
N SER A 138 -11.83 20.12 28.31
CA SER A 138 -13.01 19.28 28.10
C SER A 138 -12.88 18.59 26.75
N THR A 139 -13.38 17.37 26.63
CA THR A 139 -13.35 16.67 25.34
C THR A 139 -14.56 15.78 25.13
N SER A 140 -14.89 15.53 23.86
CA SER A 140 -15.87 14.53 23.46
C SER A 140 -15.23 13.56 22.48
N LEU A 141 -15.56 12.29 22.58
CA LEU A 141 -15.20 11.26 21.61
C LEU A 141 -16.41 11.03 20.69
N ASN A 142 -16.20 11.10 19.38
CA ASN A 142 -17.18 10.64 18.41
C ASN A 142 -16.60 9.43 17.66
N VAL A 143 -17.38 8.35 17.62
CA VAL A 143 -17.04 7.11 16.91
C VAL A 143 -18.08 6.92 15.82
N SER A 144 -17.64 6.78 14.58
CA SER A 144 -18.54 6.67 13.43
C SER A 144 -18.14 5.53 12.49
N ALA A 145 -19.13 4.88 11.91
CA ALA A 145 -18.95 3.98 10.78
C ALA A 145 -19.67 4.58 9.58
N SER A 146 -18.94 4.73 8.47
CA SER A 146 -19.56 5.09 7.20
C SER A 146 -20.40 3.90 6.69
N PRO A 147 -21.66 4.11 6.24
CA PRO A 147 -22.39 5.37 6.09
C PRO A 147 -23.44 5.65 7.19
N THR A 148 -23.54 4.82 8.23
CA THR A 148 -24.83 4.61 8.95
C THR A 148 -24.83 4.89 10.43
N SER A 149 -23.68 5.07 11.11
CA SER A 149 -23.71 5.28 12.56
C SER A 149 -22.65 6.27 13.03
N SER A 150 -23.03 7.12 13.98
CA SER A 150 -22.14 8.01 14.71
C SER A 150 -22.64 8.06 16.15
N VAL A 151 -21.76 7.83 17.10
CA VAL A 151 -22.07 7.90 18.53
C VAL A 151 -21.14 8.91 19.17
N LEU A 152 -21.76 9.94 19.77
CA LEU A 152 -21.06 10.97 20.52
C LEU A 152 -21.05 10.64 22.01
N TYR A 153 -19.86 10.54 22.58
CA TYR A 153 -19.59 10.43 24.00
C TYR A 153 -19.07 11.76 24.52
N ASN A 154 -19.93 12.47 25.24
CA ASN A 154 -19.57 13.69 25.95
C ASN A 154 -18.59 13.41 27.10
N PHE A 155 -17.94 14.46 27.60
CA PHE A 155 -16.86 14.36 28.59
C PHE A 155 -17.23 13.58 29.86
N ASP A 156 -18.47 13.72 30.32
CA ASP A 156 -19.03 13.01 31.49
C ASP A 156 -19.06 11.48 31.32
N LYS A 157 -19.08 11.00 30.08
CA LYS A 157 -19.07 9.57 29.76
C LYS A 157 -17.68 9.00 29.54
N LEU A 158 -16.64 9.84 29.59
CA LEU A 158 -15.24 9.47 29.38
C LEU A 158 -14.52 9.31 30.72
N SER A 159 -13.54 8.42 30.77
CA SER A 159 -12.63 8.33 31.91
C SER A 159 -11.50 9.35 31.73
N TYR A 160 -11.19 10.10 32.78
CA TYR A 160 -10.19 11.16 32.79
C TYR A 160 -9.16 10.90 33.89
N VAL A 161 -7.87 10.88 33.53
CA VAL A 161 -6.76 10.65 34.45
C VAL A 161 -5.68 11.71 34.21
N PRO A 162 -5.47 12.67 35.13
CA PRO A 162 -4.31 13.55 35.08
C PRO A 162 -3.06 12.79 35.55
N MET A 163 -2.00 12.76 34.75
CA MET A 163 -0.80 11.95 34.98
C MET A 163 0.42 12.75 35.45
N GLY A 164 0.24 14.05 35.76
CA GLY A 164 1.32 14.97 36.16
C GLY A 164 2.05 15.57 34.95
N ASN A 165 2.86 16.62 35.17
CA ASN A 165 3.65 17.30 34.13
C ASN A 165 2.84 17.70 32.87
N GLY A 166 1.62 18.20 33.04
CA GLY A 166 0.76 18.58 31.91
C GLY A 166 0.26 17.39 31.07
N THR A 167 0.42 16.15 31.55
CA THR A 167 -0.05 14.96 30.85
C THR A 167 -1.47 14.60 31.29
N ILE A 168 -2.35 14.37 30.32
CA ILE A 168 -3.75 13.99 30.52
C ILE A 168 -4.04 12.74 29.68
N LEU A 169 -4.63 11.73 30.31
CA LEU A 169 -5.19 10.57 29.61
C LEU A 169 -6.72 10.64 29.68
N VAL A 170 -7.36 10.60 28.52
CA VAL A 170 -8.80 10.38 28.39
C VAL A 170 -9.04 9.08 27.66
N TYR A 171 -9.96 8.25 28.15
CA TYR A 171 -10.27 6.99 27.49
C TYR A 171 -11.73 6.55 27.64
N LYS A 172 -12.16 5.65 26.75
CA LYS A 172 -13.48 5.03 26.74
C LYS A 172 -13.40 3.60 26.24
N ASN A 173 -13.87 2.67 27.05
CA ASN A 173 -14.14 1.30 26.63
C ASN A 173 -15.54 1.22 26.00
N ILE A 174 -15.64 0.60 24.83
CA ILE A 174 -16.88 0.35 24.10
C ILE A 174 -16.91 -1.13 23.71
N ASN A 175 -17.96 -1.84 24.13
CA ASN A 175 -18.09 -3.29 23.97
C ASN A 175 -19.26 -3.71 23.07
N ASP A 176 -20.02 -2.75 22.55
CA ASP A 176 -21.27 -2.93 21.82
C ASP A 176 -21.25 -2.30 20.42
N LEU A 177 -20.05 -2.12 19.84
CA LEU A 177 -19.94 -1.71 18.44
C LEU A 177 -20.55 -2.79 17.54
N SER A 178 -21.34 -2.37 16.56
CA SER A 178 -21.82 -3.27 15.51
C SER A 178 -20.68 -3.65 14.57
N GLN A 179 -20.89 -4.68 13.74
CA GLN A 179 -19.86 -5.14 12.82
C GLN A 179 -19.57 -4.05 11.76
N GLY A 180 -18.31 -3.62 11.63
CA GLY A 180 -17.95 -2.55 10.70
C GLY A 180 -16.50 -2.05 10.82
N ILE A 181 -16.14 -1.14 9.91
CA ILE A 181 -14.88 -0.38 9.95
C ILE A 181 -15.23 1.04 10.39
N TYR A 182 -14.61 1.47 11.47
CA TYR A 182 -14.92 2.73 12.12
C TYR A 182 -13.86 3.79 11.85
N SER A 183 -14.20 5.03 12.14
CA SER A 183 -13.27 6.12 12.45
C SER A 183 -13.69 6.75 13.76
N PHE A 184 -12.76 7.46 14.39
CA PHE A 184 -13.04 8.18 15.62
C PHE A 184 -12.30 9.49 15.66
N ASN A 185 -12.87 10.46 16.37
CA ASN A 185 -12.22 11.72 16.65
C ASN A 185 -12.53 12.21 18.07
N PHE A 186 -11.55 12.89 18.65
CA PHE A 186 -11.70 13.66 19.86
C PHE A 186 -11.84 15.14 19.48
N ASN A 187 -12.90 15.77 19.97
CA ASN A 187 -13.04 17.23 19.94
C ASN A 187 -12.54 17.75 21.27
N ILE A 188 -11.48 18.54 21.26
CA ILE A 188 -10.81 19.05 22.46
C ILE A 188 -11.11 20.53 22.59
N ALA A 189 -11.82 20.90 23.65
CA ALA A 189 -12.08 22.29 24.01
C ALA A 189 -10.97 22.81 24.93
N ASN A 190 -10.48 24.01 24.64
CA ASN A 190 -9.35 24.67 25.34
C ASN A 190 -9.75 26.03 25.94
N GLY A 191 -11.03 26.23 26.26
CA GLY A 191 -11.53 27.41 26.98
C GLY A 191 -11.52 28.77 26.25
N THR A 192 -10.81 28.94 25.13
CA THR A 192 -10.66 30.25 24.46
C THR A 192 -10.80 30.23 22.93
N SER A 193 -11.15 29.10 22.31
CA SER A 193 -11.24 28.96 20.84
C SER A 193 -12.19 27.84 20.38
N SER A 194 -12.42 27.76 19.06
CA SER A 194 -13.07 26.62 18.40
C SER A 194 -12.38 25.30 18.79
N PRO A 195 -13.14 24.22 19.03
CA PRO A 195 -12.58 22.95 19.46
C PRO A 195 -11.58 22.39 18.44
N ILE A 196 -10.47 21.86 18.93
CA ILE A 196 -9.47 21.20 18.09
C ILE A 196 -9.95 19.76 17.86
N ILE A 197 -10.05 19.37 16.59
CA ILE A 197 -10.50 18.04 16.20
C ILE A 197 -9.29 17.23 15.78
N VAL A 198 -9.05 16.12 16.47
CA VAL A 198 -8.02 15.13 16.13
C VAL A 198 -8.69 13.78 15.95
N GLY A 199 -8.35 13.04 14.91
CA GLY A 199 -9.07 11.81 14.59
C GLY A 199 -8.23 10.79 13.84
N SER A 200 -8.65 9.53 13.92
CA SER A 200 -7.98 8.41 13.29
C SER A 200 -9.01 7.45 12.69
N THR A 201 -8.52 6.52 11.86
CA THR A 201 -9.31 5.40 11.36
C THR A 201 -9.18 4.21 12.33
N GLY A 202 -10.19 3.38 12.38
CA GLY A 202 -10.32 2.25 13.28
C GLY A 202 -11.35 2.49 14.40
N PRO A 203 -11.66 1.46 15.20
CA PRO A 203 -11.20 0.09 15.04
C PRO A 203 -11.92 -0.65 13.90
N VAL A 204 -11.42 -1.83 13.57
CA VAL A 204 -12.10 -2.79 12.70
C VAL A 204 -12.79 -3.81 13.59
N ASN A 205 -14.12 -3.69 13.70
CA ASN A 205 -14.98 -4.69 14.33
C ASN A 205 -15.56 -5.62 13.27
N ALA A 206 -14.70 -6.36 12.59
CA ALA A 206 -15.06 -7.30 11.53
C ALA A 206 -13.88 -8.25 11.30
N GLY A 207 -14.09 -9.33 10.53
CA GLY A 207 -12.97 -10.19 10.14
C GLY A 207 -11.91 -9.44 9.34
N SER A 208 -10.66 -9.90 9.39
CA SER A 208 -9.54 -9.32 8.61
C SER A 208 -9.82 -9.27 7.10
N SER A 209 -10.63 -10.22 6.60
CA SER A 209 -11.09 -10.24 5.21
C SER A 209 -11.97 -9.03 4.84
N SER A 210 -12.73 -8.47 5.79
CA SER A 210 -13.53 -7.26 5.56
C SER A 210 -12.65 -6.04 5.36
N LEU A 211 -11.57 -5.90 6.14
CA LEU A 211 -10.58 -4.85 5.94
C LEU A 211 -9.85 -5.00 4.60
N PHE A 212 -9.45 -6.23 4.24
CA PHE A 212 -8.86 -6.52 2.94
C PHE A 212 -9.80 -6.11 1.80
N ALA A 213 -11.07 -6.53 1.84
CA ALA A 213 -12.06 -6.20 0.82
C ALA A 213 -12.33 -4.68 0.72
N PHE A 214 -12.23 -3.97 1.84
CA PHE A 214 -12.38 -2.51 1.89
C PHE A 214 -11.19 -1.77 1.26
N ILE A 215 -9.96 -2.18 1.55
CA ILE A 215 -8.74 -1.51 1.06
C ILE A 215 -8.42 -1.89 -0.39
N LEU A 216 -8.71 -3.14 -0.79
CA LEU A 216 -8.28 -3.71 -2.06
C LEU A 216 -8.64 -2.85 -3.28
N PRO A 217 -9.87 -2.35 -3.47
CA PRO A 217 -10.20 -1.54 -4.65
C PRO A 217 -9.40 -0.25 -4.72
N GLY A 218 -9.24 0.46 -3.59
CA GLY A 218 -8.45 1.67 -3.50
C GLY A 218 -6.98 1.42 -3.81
N PHE A 219 -6.42 0.35 -3.24
CA PHE A 219 -5.03 -0.04 -3.47
C PHE A 219 -4.78 -0.43 -4.93
N VAL A 220 -5.61 -1.28 -5.51
CA VAL A 220 -5.47 -1.72 -6.90
C VAL A 220 -5.61 -0.54 -7.85
N ILE A 221 -6.62 0.32 -7.71
CA ILE A 221 -6.81 1.46 -8.61
C ILE A 221 -5.63 2.45 -8.50
N LEU A 222 -5.18 2.75 -7.27
CA LEU A 222 -4.12 3.71 -7.02
C LEU A 222 -2.79 3.28 -7.63
N TYR A 223 -2.44 1.99 -7.56
CA TYR A 223 -1.12 1.50 -7.97
C TYR A 223 -1.10 0.85 -9.37
N LEU A 224 -2.18 0.21 -9.82
CA LEU A 224 -2.23 -0.49 -11.12
C LEU A 224 -2.09 0.49 -12.29
N ILE A 225 -2.83 1.61 -12.26
CA ILE A 225 -2.84 2.58 -13.37
C ILE A 225 -1.45 3.20 -13.59
N PRO A 226 -0.77 3.76 -12.55
CA PRO A 226 0.57 4.29 -12.74
C PRO A 226 1.58 3.22 -13.18
N MET A 227 1.52 2.02 -12.61
CA MET A 227 2.43 0.93 -12.99
C MET A 227 2.29 0.54 -14.47
N GLU A 228 1.06 0.47 -14.98
CA GLU A 228 0.82 0.15 -16.38
C GLU A 228 1.28 1.28 -17.30
N ILE A 229 1.10 2.55 -16.91
CA ILE A 229 1.63 3.71 -17.65
C ILE A 229 3.16 3.65 -17.73
N ILE A 230 3.83 3.34 -16.61
CA ILE A 230 5.30 3.19 -16.57
C ILE A 230 5.74 2.03 -17.48
N LEU A 231 5.08 0.88 -17.40
CA LEU A 231 5.40 -0.27 -18.27
C LEU A 231 5.23 0.10 -19.74
N LEU A 232 4.14 0.76 -20.10
CA LEU A 232 3.86 1.24 -21.44
C LEU A 232 4.99 2.17 -21.93
N ALA A 233 5.40 3.15 -21.13
CA ALA A 233 6.50 4.04 -21.45
C ALA A 233 7.81 3.28 -21.72
N ILE A 234 8.17 2.32 -20.86
CA ILE A 234 9.38 1.50 -21.02
C ILE A 234 9.31 0.67 -22.31
N VAL A 235 8.17 0.04 -22.60
CA VAL A 235 7.97 -0.77 -23.81
C VAL A 235 8.09 0.09 -25.08
N PHE A 236 7.54 1.31 -25.08
CA PHE A 236 7.67 2.25 -26.20
C PHE A 236 9.11 2.71 -26.40
N LEU A 237 9.79 3.11 -25.32
CA LEU A 237 11.20 3.52 -25.36
C LEU A 237 12.09 2.41 -25.92
N ALA A 238 11.94 1.18 -25.41
CA ALA A 238 12.69 0.03 -25.89
C ALA A 238 12.50 -0.22 -27.40
N ARG A 239 11.26 -0.11 -27.88
CA ARG A 239 10.96 -0.26 -29.32
C ARG A 239 11.55 0.87 -30.16
N SER A 240 11.58 2.10 -29.65
CA SER A 240 12.20 3.23 -30.32
C SER A 240 13.68 2.97 -30.56
N PHE A 241 14.42 2.55 -29.52
CA PHE A 241 15.84 2.23 -29.62
C PHE A 241 16.15 1.07 -30.59
N ASP A 242 15.29 0.04 -30.61
CA ASP A 242 15.44 -1.09 -31.55
C ASP A 242 15.33 -0.63 -33.02
N ARG A 243 14.40 0.29 -33.33
CA ARG A 243 14.25 0.86 -34.67
C ARG A 243 15.44 1.74 -35.06
N THR A 244 15.97 2.55 -34.15
CA THR A 244 17.15 3.39 -34.44
C THR A 244 18.39 2.55 -34.78
N ARG A 245 18.56 1.39 -34.14
CA ARG A 245 19.67 0.46 -34.42
C ARG A 245 19.52 -0.27 -35.75
N SER A 246 18.30 -0.52 -36.24
CA SER A 246 18.13 -1.14 -37.55
C SER A 246 18.52 -0.21 -38.71
N PHE A 247 18.35 1.11 -38.56
CA PHE A 247 18.78 2.09 -39.57
C PHE A 247 20.30 2.30 -39.65
N ARG A 248 21.04 1.91 -38.61
CA ARG A 248 22.52 1.97 -38.60
C ARG A 248 23.19 0.72 -39.17
N ARG A 249 22.42 -0.27 -39.63
CA ARG A 249 23.01 -1.43 -40.31
C ARG A 249 23.45 -0.98 -41.71
N PRO A 250 24.74 -1.09 -42.06
CA PRO A 250 25.17 -0.81 -43.43
C PRO A 250 24.38 -1.71 -44.40
N PRO A 251 24.02 -1.21 -45.59
CA PRO A 251 23.38 -2.04 -46.59
C PRO A 251 24.24 -3.29 -46.86
N PRO A 252 23.62 -4.46 -47.14
CA PRO A 252 24.39 -5.63 -47.53
C PRO A 252 25.26 -5.25 -48.73
N PRO A 253 26.52 -5.71 -48.80
CA PRO A 253 27.40 -5.39 -49.91
C PRO A 253 26.70 -5.81 -51.21
N GLU A 254 26.57 -4.87 -52.14
CA GLU A 254 26.16 -5.19 -53.51
C GLU A 254 27.08 -6.30 -54.00
N HIS A 255 26.49 -7.45 -54.36
CA HIS A 255 27.20 -8.40 -55.19
C HIS A 255 27.50 -7.69 -56.50
N GLY A 256 28.74 -7.20 -56.62
CA GLY A 256 29.25 -6.68 -57.87
C GLY A 256 29.10 -7.75 -58.94
N ASP A 257 28.28 -7.45 -59.94
CA ASP A 257 28.23 -8.17 -61.21
C ASP A 257 29.61 -8.10 -61.86
N SER A 258 30.46 -9.06 -61.53
CA SER A 258 31.67 -9.36 -62.26
C SER A 258 31.31 -10.33 -63.38
N LYS A 259 30.61 -9.83 -64.41
CA LYS A 259 30.63 -10.46 -65.72
C LYS A 259 31.91 -10.04 -66.42
N GLN A 260 32.94 -10.86 -66.25
CA GLN A 260 34.08 -10.92 -67.16
C GLN A 260 33.59 -11.44 -68.52
N GLN A 261 33.77 -10.64 -69.57
CA GLN A 261 34.11 -11.08 -70.93
C GLN A 261 34.75 -9.90 -71.66
#